data_AF-A0A1G0I009-F1
#
_entry.id   AF-A0A1G0I009-F1
#
_cell.length_a   1.000
_cell.length_b   1.000
_cell.length_c   1.000
_cell.angle_alpha   90.00
_cell.angle_beta   90.00
_cell.angle_gamma   90.00
#
_symmetry.space_group_name_H-M   'P 1'
#
loop_
_entity.id
_entity.type
_entity.pdbx_description
1 polymer ?
#
loop_
_entity_poly.entity_id
_entity_poly.type
_entity_poly.pdbx_seq_one_letter_code
_entity_poly.pdbx_strand_id
1 'polypeptide(L)'
;MRFLKVMLVSSFLTASFSTIAQAVSLPPATCPAVNAIQHAGLLGVMEEKSYQVYAVYQISKYTTPETWGFVIAVPINQATSKADAMNKAKAALPSLNGTPEPMPTDASNRQWYCLYDNDYQYIAAAFTPLMADAMINDILKASNARLP
;
A
#
# COMPACT_ATOMS: atom_id res chain seq x y z
N MET A 1 36.83 -47.98 43.60
CA MET A 1 37.92 -47.19 44.23
C MET A 1 38.80 -46.68 43.08
N ARG A 2 39.01 -45.39 42.79
CA ARG A 2 38.88 -44.13 43.54
C ARG A 2 38.67 -42.96 42.55
N PHE A 3 37.68 -42.13 42.87
CA PHE A 3 37.57 -40.67 42.71
C PHE A 3 38.46 -39.90 41.73
N LEU A 4 37.83 -39.20 40.75
CA LEU A 4 38.21 -37.86 40.27
C LEU A 4 37.01 -37.25 39.50
N LYS A 5 36.10 -36.51 40.14
CA LYS A 5 36.04 -35.03 40.17
C LYS A 5 36.43 -34.34 38.85
N VAL A 6 35.45 -34.01 38.01
CA VAL A 6 35.36 -32.70 37.32
C VAL A 6 33.89 -32.35 37.10
N MET A 7 33.35 -31.49 37.97
CA MET A 7 32.24 -30.60 37.59
C MET A 7 32.82 -29.54 36.65
N LEU A 8 32.23 -29.35 35.47
CA LEU A 8 32.40 -28.11 34.71
C LEU A 8 31.03 -27.67 34.18
N VAL A 9 30.37 -26.91 35.04
CA VAL A 9 29.36 -25.91 34.64
C VAL A 9 30.09 -24.89 33.78
N SER A 10 29.71 -24.75 32.51
CA SER A 10 30.15 -23.60 31.71
C SER A 10 28.97 -23.10 30.89
N SER A 11 28.25 -22.17 31.50
CA SER A 11 27.33 -21.27 30.84
C SER A 11 28.10 -20.41 29.84
N PHE A 12 27.88 -20.64 28.54
CA PHE A 12 28.15 -19.61 27.54
C PHE A 12 26.81 -19.09 27.03
N LEU A 13 26.40 -17.94 27.58
CA LEU A 13 25.39 -17.07 27.01
C LEU A 13 25.85 -16.70 25.59
N THR A 14 25.28 -17.33 24.58
CA THR A 14 25.35 -16.82 23.21
C THR A 14 24.40 -15.64 23.12
N ALA A 15 24.94 -14.43 23.26
CA ALA A 15 24.25 -13.21 22.93
C ALA A 15 23.96 -13.21 21.42
N SER A 16 22.72 -13.56 21.06
CA SER A 16 22.21 -13.40 19.70
C SER A 16 22.06 -11.92 19.40
N PHE A 17 23.09 -11.30 18.83
CA PHE A 17 22.98 -9.98 18.22
C PHE A 17 22.16 -10.12 16.94
N SER A 18 20.84 -10.01 17.06
CA SER A 18 19.96 -9.84 15.91
C SER A 18 20.21 -8.47 15.30
N THR A 19 21.10 -8.38 14.32
CA THR A 19 21.20 -7.20 13.46
C THR A 19 19.89 -7.08 12.68
N ILE A 20 19.01 -6.18 13.10
CA ILE A 20 17.84 -5.79 12.32
C ILE A 20 18.40 -4.98 11.14
N ALA A 21 18.67 -5.65 10.02
CA ALA A 21 18.91 -4.97 8.77
C ALA A 21 17.63 -4.20 8.40
N GLN A 22 17.69 -2.87 8.49
CA GLN A 22 16.61 -2.03 7.97
C GLN A 22 16.61 -2.18 6.45
N ALA A 23 15.64 -2.94 5.93
CA ALA A 23 15.49 -3.16 4.50
C ALA A 23 15.10 -1.83 3.83
N VAL A 24 16.05 -1.24 3.10
CA VAL A 24 15.77 -0.16 2.14
C VAL A 24 14.98 -0.77 0.99
N SER A 25 13.82 -0.21 0.67
CA SER A 25 13.07 -0.65 -0.51
C SER A 25 13.75 -0.07 -1.74
N LEU A 26 14.26 -0.93 -2.63
CA LEU A 26 14.72 -0.47 -3.93
C LEU A 26 13.56 0.20 -4.69
N PRO A 27 13.85 1.22 -5.54
CA PRO A 27 12.84 1.79 -6.41
C PRO A 27 12.24 0.71 -7.31
N PRO A 28 10.92 0.69 -7.49
CA PRO A 28 10.31 -0.15 -8.51
C PRO A 28 10.79 0.30 -9.89
N ALA A 29 10.88 -0.65 -10.83
CA ALA A 29 11.41 -0.36 -12.16
C ALA A 29 10.49 0.56 -12.99
N THR A 30 9.18 0.41 -12.83
CA THR A 30 8.17 1.11 -13.63
C THR A 30 6.90 1.35 -12.83
N CYS A 31 6.24 2.48 -13.08
CA CYS A 31 4.87 2.70 -12.62
C CYS A 31 3.86 1.80 -13.35
N PRO A 32 2.73 1.45 -12.71
CA PRO A 32 1.60 0.84 -13.38
C PRO A 32 1.16 1.60 -14.64
N ALA A 33 0.99 0.90 -15.76
CA ALA A 33 0.47 1.54 -16.96
C ALA A 33 -1.02 1.89 -16.79
N VAL A 34 -1.42 3.06 -17.31
CA VAL A 34 -2.80 3.57 -17.23
C VAL A 34 -3.83 2.53 -17.71
N ASN A 35 -3.58 1.87 -18.84
CA ASN A 35 -4.46 0.84 -19.39
C ASN A 35 -4.62 -0.36 -18.43
N ALA A 36 -3.56 -0.76 -17.73
CA ALA A 36 -3.60 -1.85 -16.75
C ALA A 36 -4.43 -1.45 -15.53
N ILE A 37 -4.34 -0.19 -15.09
CA ILE A 37 -5.17 0.36 -14.00
C ILE A 37 -6.66 0.39 -14.42
N GLN A 38 -6.94 0.91 -15.61
CA GLN A 38 -8.30 0.99 -16.16
C GLN A 38 -8.94 -0.40 -16.29
N HIS A 39 -8.22 -1.40 -16.79
CA HIS A 39 -8.71 -2.77 -16.90
C HIS A 39 -8.96 -3.44 -15.55
N ALA A 40 -8.13 -3.15 -14.54
CA ALA A 40 -8.29 -3.73 -13.21
C ALA A 40 -9.50 -3.17 -12.44
N GLY A 41 -9.96 -1.97 -12.80
CA GLY A 41 -11.10 -1.32 -12.17
C GLY A 41 -10.85 -0.88 -10.72
N LEU A 42 -11.93 -0.54 -10.03
CA LEU A 42 -11.94 -0.12 -8.62
C LEU A 42 -12.84 -1.07 -7.82
N LEU A 43 -12.39 -1.50 -6.64
CA LEU A 43 -13.08 -2.52 -5.83
C LEU A 43 -13.46 -2.07 -4.42
N GLY A 44 -12.75 -1.09 -3.84
CA GLY A 44 -12.95 -0.66 -2.47
C GLY A 44 -13.15 0.85 -2.33
N VAL A 45 -13.77 1.27 -1.23
CA VAL A 45 -13.84 2.67 -0.81
C VAL A 45 -13.63 2.77 0.69
N MET A 46 -12.73 3.65 1.10
CA MET A 46 -12.51 4.01 2.49
C MET A 46 -12.70 5.52 2.66
N GLU A 47 -13.12 5.93 3.85
CA GLU A 47 -13.22 7.35 4.20
C GLU A 47 -11.97 7.70 5.00
N GLU A 48 -11.17 8.61 4.47
CA GLU A 48 -9.93 9.05 5.11
C GLU A 48 -10.15 10.46 5.66
N LYS A 49 -10.52 10.51 6.93
CA LYS A 49 -10.94 11.74 7.61
C LYS A 49 -9.81 12.76 7.71
N SER A 50 -8.57 12.30 7.87
CA SER A 50 -7.40 13.17 8.03
C SER A 50 -7.17 14.03 6.79
N TYR A 51 -7.45 13.47 5.61
CA TYR A 51 -7.28 14.14 4.33
C TYR A 51 -8.61 14.64 3.73
N GLN A 52 -9.73 14.48 4.43
CA GLN A 52 -11.08 14.87 3.98
C GLN A 52 -11.46 14.31 2.59
N VAL A 53 -11.12 13.04 2.34
CA VAL A 53 -11.40 12.35 1.07
C VAL A 53 -12.04 10.99 1.29
N TYR A 54 -12.77 10.53 0.28
CA TYR A 54 -13.02 9.12 0.05
C TYR A 54 -11.92 8.56 -0.86
N ALA A 55 -11.13 7.64 -0.34
CA ALA A 55 -10.13 6.90 -1.12
C ALA A 55 -10.81 5.69 -1.76
N VAL A 56 -11.01 5.74 -3.08
CA VAL A 56 -11.56 4.63 -3.87
C VAL A 56 -10.39 3.89 -4.50
N TYR A 57 -10.26 2.59 -4.25
CA TYR A 57 -9.00 1.88 -4.48
C TYR A 57 -9.14 0.50 -5.14
N GLN A 58 -8.00 0.03 -5.64
CA GLN A 58 -7.77 -1.33 -6.11
C GLN A 58 -6.33 -1.74 -5.77
N ILE A 59 -6.14 -3.02 -5.43
CA ILE A 59 -4.81 -3.62 -5.21
C ILE A 59 -4.58 -4.66 -6.29
N SER A 60 -3.52 -4.49 -7.06
CA SER A 60 -3.15 -5.40 -8.13
C SER A 60 -1.67 -5.25 -8.46
N LYS A 61 -1.17 -6.12 -9.33
CA LYS A 61 0.17 -5.99 -9.90
C LYS A 61 0.22 -5.03 -11.09
N TYR A 62 -0.90 -4.81 -11.78
CA TYR A 62 -0.98 -3.95 -12.97
C TYR A 62 0.14 -4.22 -13.99
N THR A 63 0.44 -5.51 -14.24
CA THR A 63 1.52 -5.98 -15.13
C THR A 63 2.96 -5.61 -14.71
N THR A 64 3.15 -5.12 -13.49
CA THR A 64 4.47 -4.89 -12.88
C THR A 64 4.89 -6.07 -11.98
N PRO A 65 6.19 -6.20 -11.62
CA PRO A 65 6.63 -7.19 -10.63
C PRO A 65 6.03 -6.97 -9.23
N GLU A 66 5.87 -5.71 -8.83
CA GLU A 66 5.41 -5.29 -7.51
C GLU A 66 3.88 -5.34 -7.37
N THR A 67 3.41 -5.43 -6.13
CA THR A 67 2.00 -5.19 -5.80
C THR A 67 1.82 -3.71 -5.50
N TRP A 68 0.81 -3.10 -6.11
CA TRP A 68 0.50 -1.69 -5.97
C TRP A 68 -0.90 -1.48 -5.39
N GLY A 69 -1.04 -0.47 -4.55
CA GLY A 69 -2.34 0.09 -4.17
C GLY A 69 -2.61 1.31 -5.02
N PHE A 70 -3.57 1.22 -5.94
CA PHE A 70 -4.05 2.37 -6.70
C PHE A 70 -5.24 3.01 -6.00
N VAL A 71 -5.27 4.33 -5.94
CA VAL A 71 -6.34 5.11 -5.32
C VAL A 71 -6.73 6.30 -6.19
N ILE A 72 -8.02 6.59 -6.25
CA ILE A 72 -8.57 7.90 -6.64
C ILE A 72 -9.19 8.51 -5.39
N ALA A 73 -8.65 9.64 -4.94
CA ALA A 73 -9.15 10.37 -3.79
C ALA A 73 -10.21 11.39 -4.22
N VAL A 74 -11.47 11.10 -3.88
CA VAL A 74 -12.61 11.98 -4.15
C VAL A 74 -12.85 12.84 -2.92
N PRO A 75 -12.80 14.18 -3.01
CA PRO A 75 -13.04 15.06 -1.85
C PRO A 75 -14.41 14.82 -1.20
N ILE A 76 -14.48 14.83 0.14
CA ILE A 76 -15.74 14.61 0.88
C ILE A 76 -16.79 15.67 0.53
N ASN A 77 -16.39 16.91 0.25
CA ASN A 77 -17.33 17.95 -0.19
C ASN A 77 -17.87 17.74 -1.62
N GLN A 78 -17.31 16.81 -2.39
CA GLN A 78 -17.74 16.47 -3.74
C GLN A 78 -18.51 15.14 -3.80
N ALA A 79 -18.62 14.40 -2.70
CA ALA A 79 -19.35 13.14 -2.63
C ALA A 79 -20.19 13.04 -1.35
N THR A 80 -21.46 12.69 -1.50
CA THR A 80 -22.43 12.63 -0.39
C THR A 80 -22.38 11.33 0.40
N SER A 81 -21.69 10.31 -0.11
CA SER A 81 -21.53 9.00 0.52
C SER A 81 -20.37 8.23 -0.10
N LYS A 82 -19.97 7.12 0.54
CA LYS A 82 -19.02 6.14 -0.01
C LYS A 82 -19.45 5.60 -1.39
N ALA A 83 -20.75 5.39 -1.60
CA ALA A 83 -21.29 4.90 -2.87
C ALA A 83 -21.20 5.97 -3.97
N ASP A 84 -21.51 7.22 -3.64
CA ASP A 84 -21.36 8.36 -4.55
C ASP A 84 -19.88 8.58 -4.93
N ALA A 85 -18.97 8.49 -3.96
CA ALA A 85 -17.52 8.54 -4.20
C ALA A 85 -17.05 7.42 -5.15
N MET A 86 -17.49 6.17 -4.93
CA MET A 86 -17.20 5.06 -5.83
C MET A 86 -17.68 5.34 -7.27
N ASN A 87 -18.89 5.88 -7.44
CA ASN A 87 -19.42 6.22 -8.76
C ASN A 87 -18.60 7.33 -9.44
N LYS A 88 -18.23 8.38 -8.70
CA LYS A 88 -17.41 9.49 -9.20
C LYS A 88 -16.00 9.03 -9.59
N ALA A 89 -15.36 8.19 -8.77
CA ALA A 89 -14.06 7.63 -9.10
C ALA A 89 -14.13 6.70 -10.33
N LYS A 90 -15.18 5.88 -10.45
CA LYS A 90 -15.41 5.05 -11.66
C LYS A 90 -15.63 5.90 -12.92
N ALA A 91 -16.28 7.06 -12.80
CA ALA A 91 -16.43 7.99 -13.91
C ALA A 91 -15.09 8.67 -14.30
N ALA A 92 -14.21 8.91 -13.33
CA ALA A 92 -12.88 9.48 -13.59
C ALA A 92 -11.87 8.47 -14.14
N LEU A 93 -11.99 7.18 -13.80
CA LEU A 93 -11.05 6.13 -14.17
C LEU A 93 -10.72 6.07 -15.70
N PRO A 94 -11.68 6.17 -16.63
CA PRO A 94 -11.40 6.17 -18.07
C PRO A 94 -10.61 7.40 -18.55
N SER A 95 -10.65 8.51 -17.82
CA SER A 95 -9.91 9.74 -18.15
C SER A 95 -8.47 9.76 -17.61
N LEU A 96 -8.07 8.70 -16.89
CA LEU A 96 -6.69 8.59 -16.42
C LEU A 96 -5.71 8.70 -17.60
N ASN A 97 -4.63 9.44 -17.38
CA ASN A 97 -3.56 9.58 -18.34
C ASN A 97 -2.21 9.84 -17.63
N GLY A 98 -1.15 9.92 -18.43
CA GLY A 98 0.22 10.10 -17.97
C GLY A 98 1.07 8.84 -18.02
N THR A 99 2.38 9.04 -17.95
CA THR A 99 3.41 8.00 -17.90
C THR A 99 4.42 8.35 -16.80
N PRO A 100 4.00 8.33 -15.52
CA PRO A 100 4.85 8.79 -14.43
C PRO A 100 6.05 7.86 -14.21
N GLU A 101 7.09 8.42 -13.62
CA GLU A 101 8.20 7.66 -13.04
C GLU A 101 7.97 7.47 -11.53
N PRO A 102 8.43 6.36 -10.93
CA PRO A 102 8.29 6.16 -9.49
C PRO A 102 9.06 7.22 -8.69
N MET A 103 8.36 7.87 -7.76
CA MET A 103 8.94 8.87 -6.86
C MET A 103 8.89 8.38 -5.41
N PRO A 104 9.93 8.62 -4.59
CA PRO A 104 9.90 8.23 -3.19
C PRO A 104 8.93 9.15 -2.43
N THR A 105 8.15 8.58 -1.49
CA THR A 105 7.20 9.36 -0.67
C THR A 105 7.90 10.27 0.33
N ASP A 106 9.11 9.89 0.76
CA ASP A 106 9.95 10.64 1.68
C ASP A 106 11.44 10.28 1.48
N ALA A 107 12.32 10.96 2.21
CA ALA A 107 13.77 10.72 2.15
C ALA A 107 14.20 9.33 2.67
N SER A 108 13.30 8.57 3.30
CA SER A 108 13.59 7.22 3.79
C SER A 108 13.55 6.16 2.68
N ASN A 109 13.03 6.49 1.49
CA ASN A 109 12.90 5.57 0.35
C ASN A 109 12.22 4.24 0.73
N ARG A 110 11.29 4.28 1.69
CA ARG A 110 10.55 3.10 2.14
C ARG A 110 9.26 2.86 1.36
N GLN A 111 8.75 3.89 0.71
CA GLN A 111 7.59 3.81 -0.16
C GLN A 111 7.78 4.70 -1.38
N TRP A 112 7.20 4.24 -2.48
CA TRP A 112 7.23 4.84 -3.79
C TRP A 112 5.80 5.08 -4.25
N TYR A 113 5.62 6.13 -5.03
CA TYR A 113 4.34 6.46 -5.62
C TYR A 113 4.46 6.91 -7.07
N CYS A 114 3.35 6.81 -7.78
CA CYS A 114 3.17 7.26 -9.15
C CYS A 114 1.89 8.10 -9.20
N LEU A 115 1.97 9.35 -9.66
CA LEU A 115 0.81 10.23 -9.83
C LEU A 115 0.30 10.17 -11.26
N TYR A 116 -1.02 10.16 -11.40
CA TYR A 116 -1.70 10.16 -12.68
C TYR A 116 -2.65 11.34 -12.76
N ASP A 117 -2.81 11.87 -13.95
CA ASP A 117 -3.76 12.94 -14.23
C ASP A 117 -5.12 12.36 -14.64
N ASN A 118 -6.17 13.15 -14.45
CA ASN A 118 -7.53 12.86 -14.91
C ASN A 118 -8.31 14.17 -15.10
N ASP A 119 -9.37 14.10 -15.91
CA ASP A 119 -10.17 15.28 -16.26
C ASP A 119 -11.01 15.82 -15.10
N TYR A 120 -11.15 15.03 -14.02
CA TYR A 120 -11.94 15.37 -12.84
C TYR A 120 -11.13 16.06 -11.74
N GLN A 121 -9.83 16.26 -11.94
CA GLN A 121 -8.91 16.87 -10.96
C GLN A 121 -8.89 16.14 -9.60
N TYR A 122 -9.27 14.86 -9.58
CA TYR A 122 -9.08 14.03 -8.39
C TYR A 122 -7.60 13.64 -8.27
N ILE A 123 -7.13 13.41 -7.06
CA ILE A 123 -5.78 12.86 -6.88
C ILE A 123 -5.85 11.38 -7.23
N ALA A 124 -5.10 10.96 -8.26
CA ALA A 124 -4.97 9.56 -8.65
C ALA A 124 -3.51 9.10 -8.46
N ALA A 125 -3.30 8.06 -7.64
CA ALA A 125 -1.97 7.63 -7.26
C ALA A 125 -1.87 6.12 -7.10
N ALA A 126 -0.72 5.54 -7.46
CA ALA A 126 -0.37 4.17 -7.13
C ALA A 126 0.78 4.16 -6.13
N PHE A 127 0.73 3.32 -5.09
CA PHE A 127 1.74 3.21 -4.04
C PHE A 127 2.32 1.80 -3.92
N THR A 128 3.63 1.69 -3.68
CA THR A 128 4.31 0.42 -3.36
C THR A 128 5.56 0.64 -2.50
N PRO A 129 5.93 -0.27 -1.57
CA PRO A 129 5.12 -1.38 -1.07
C PRO A 129 3.82 -0.87 -0.41
N LEU A 130 2.87 -1.80 -0.24
CA LEU A 130 1.65 -1.54 0.52
C LEU A 130 2.03 -1.30 1.99
N MET A 131 1.77 -0.12 2.53
CA MET A 131 1.97 0.16 3.95
C MET A 131 0.88 -0.52 4.77
N ALA A 132 1.30 -1.30 5.77
CA ALA A 132 0.41 -2.15 6.56
C ALA A 132 -0.63 -1.39 7.40
N ASP A 133 -0.35 -0.15 7.82
CA ASP A 133 -1.17 0.46 8.86
C ASP A 133 -2.50 1.07 8.38
N ALA A 134 -2.56 1.66 7.19
CA ALA A 134 -3.79 2.33 6.72
C ALA A 134 -4.66 1.41 5.84
N MET A 135 -4.06 0.65 4.92
CA MET A 135 -4.83 -0.13 3.92
C MET A 135 -5.13 -1.56 4.37
N ILE A 136 -4.19 -2.24 5.05
CA ILE A 136 -4.36 -3.66 5.41
C ILE A 136 -5.35 -3.83 6.57
N ASN A 137 -5.28 -2.97 7.59
CA ASN A 137 -6.21 -3.03 8.72
C ASN A 137 -7.67 -2.87 8.30
N ASP A 138 -7.94 -2.04 7.29
CA ASP A 138 -9.30 -1.83 6.79
C ASP A 138 -9.73 -2.91 5.79
N ILE A 139 -8.81 -3.53 5.04
CA ILE A 139 -9.07 -4.76 4.28
C ILE A 139 -9.44 -5.91 5.22
N LEU A 140 -8.71 -6.08 6.33
CA LEU A 140 -9.00 -7.09 7.34
C LEU A 140 -10.35 -6.84 8.03
N LYS A 141 -10.70 -5.58 8.32
CA LYS A 141 -12.04 -5.25 8.82
C LYS A 141 -13.13 -5.52 7.78
N ALA A 142 -12.90 -5.17 6.51
CA ALA A 142 -13.87 -5.39 5.43
C ALA A 142 -14.08 -6.86 5.09
N SER A 143 -13.04 -7.70 5.19
CA SER A 143 -13.15 -9.15 5.03
C SER A 143 -13.89 -9.79 6.22
N ASN A 144 -13.64 -9.32 7.44
CA ASN A 144 -14.29 -9.84 8.65
C ASN A 144 -15.75 -9.40 8.80
N ALA A 145 -16.16 -8.30 8.15
CA ALA A 145 -17.56 -7.86 8.09
C ALA A 145 -18.43 -8.66 7.08
N ARG A 146 -17.84 -9.62 6.36
CA ARG A 146 -18.53 -10.42 5.33
C ARG A 146 -18.76 -11.89 5.75
N LEU A 147 -18.49 -12.25 7.00
CA LEU A 147 -18.84 -13.57 7.53
C LEU A 147 -20.14 -13.45 8.36
N PRO A 148 -21.21 -14.18 8.01
CA PRO A 148 -22.44 -14.25 8.80
C PRO A 148 -22.25 -14.97 10.14
#